data_AF-A0A1H1AIA3-F1
#
_entry.id   AF-A0A1H1AIA3-F1
#
_cell.length_a   1.000
_cell.length_b   1.000
_cell.length_c   1.000
_cell.angle_alpha   90.00
_cell.angle_beta   90.00
_cell.angle_gamma   90.00
#
_symmetry.space_group_name_H-M   'P 1'
#
loop_
_entity.id
_entity.type
_entity.pdbx_description
1 polymer ?
#
loop_
_entity_poly.entity_id
_entity_poly.type
_entity_poly.pdbx_seq_one_letter_code
_entity_poly.pdbx_strand_id
1 'polypeptide(L)'
;MPTTHDPHEPHDPRAVPTGDADGDAGRNGAATTAGATAGAVPPEVSITVCPDGPLLVRGPVVVAGADGRPLEQRRRTMALCRCGATGIAPFCDGSHKVVRTGR
;
A
#
# COMPACT_ATOMS: atom_id res chain seq x y z
N MET A 1 -58.54 -21.45 -13.92
CA MET A 1 -59.00 -21.65 -12.52
C MET A 1 -59.74 -22.98 -12.51
N PRO A 2 -59.52 -23.95 -11.60
CA PRO A 2 -58.71 -24.05 -10.37
C PRO A 2 -57.55 -25.08 -10.57
N THR A 3 -56.69 -25.53 -9.66
CA THR A 3 -56.65 -25.57 -8.19
C THR A 3 -55.18 -25.55 -7.74
N THR A 4 -54.91 -24.74 -6.72
CA THR A 4 -53.69 -24.63 -5.92
C THR A 4 -53.38 -25.90 -5.11
N HIS A 5 -52.17 -26.45 -5.28
CA HIS A 5 -51.31 -27.08 -4.26
C HIS A 5 -49.98 -27.38 -4.95
N ASP A 6 -48.82 -26.92 -4.48
CA ASP A 6 -48.19 -27.51 -3.31
C ASP A 6 -47.18 -26.53 -2.65
N PRO A 7 -47.32 -26.23 -1.35
CA PRO A 7 -46.31 -25.57 -0.53
C PRO A 7 -45.57 -26.59 0.35
N HIS A 8 -44.45 -27.12 -0.14
CA HIS A 8 -43.46 -27.89 0.64
C HIS A 8 -42.08 -27.59 0.01
N GLU A 9 -41.03 -27.14 0.69
CA GLU A 9 -40.67 -27.21 2.10
C GLU A 9 -39.90 -25.94 2.54
N PRO A 10 -39.90 -25.63 3.85
CA PRO A 10 -39.08 -24.57 4.42
C PRO A 10 -37.58 -24.91 4.31
N HIS A 11 -36.79 -23.99 3.75
CA HIS A 11 -35.33 -24.01 3.93
C HIS A 11 -35.02 -23.81 5.41
N ASP A 12 -34.51 -24.87 6.05
CA ASP A 12 -34.06 -24.85 7.44
C ASP A 12 -32.83 -23.93 7.59
N PRO A 13 -32.90 -22.85 8.39
CA PRO A 13 -31.78 -21.93 8.60
C PRO A 13 -30.78 -22.38 9.68
N ARG A 14 -30.79 -23.65 10.12
CA ARG A 14 -30.01 -24.10 11.28
C ARG A 14 -29.30 -25.44 11.09
N ALA A 15 -28.25 -25.45 10.27
CA ALA A 15 -27.16 -26.42 10.44
C ALA A 15 -25.83 -25.81 10.00
N VAL A 16 -25.28 -24.94 10.85
CA VAL A 16 -23.88 -24.50 10.78
C VAL A 16 -23.00 -25.55 11.45
N PRO A 17 -22.01 -26.15 10.77
CA PRO A 17 -20.99 -26.93 11.46
C PRO A 17 -20.03 -25.97 12.18
N THR A 18 -20.15 -25.88 13.51
CA THR A 18 -19.14 -25.29 14.40
C THR A 18 -17.97 -26.26 14.50
N GLY A 19 -16.94 -26.03 13.69
CA GLY A 19 -15.63 -26.63 13.86
C GLY A 19 -14.78 -25.74 14.75
N ASP A 20 -14.69 -26.09 16.03
CA ASP A 20 -13.69 -25.58 16.97
C ASP A 20 -12.33 -26.21 16.65
N ALA A 21 -11.35 -25.36 16.36
CA ALA A 21 -9.94 -25.70 16.43
C ALA A 21 -9.17 -24.48 16.92
N ASP A 22 -8.91 -24.47 18.23
CA ASP A 22 -7.95 -23.62 18.92
C ASP A 22 -6.56 -23.76 18.29
N GLY A 23 -5.94 -22.62 17.99
CA GLY A 23 -4.60 -22.51 17.42
C GLY A 23 -4.02 -21.12 17.66
N ASP A 24 -3.64 -20.85 18.91
CA ASP A 24 -2.76 -19.76 19.32
C ASP A 24 -1.42 -19.84 18.56
N ALA A 25 -1.09 -18.81 17.80
CA ALA A 25 0.29 -18.40 17.56
C ALA A 25 0.34 -16.96 17.01
N GLY A 26 0.63 -16.03 17.92
CA GLY A 26 1.67 -15.03 17.64
C GLY A 26 1.25 -13.77 16.88
N ARG A 27 0.88 -12.76 17.67
CA ARG A 27 0.97 -11.34 17.31
C ARG A 27 2.38 -11.03 16.76
N ASN A 28 2.47 -10.50 15.55
CA ASN A 28 3.62 -9.71 15.12
C ASN A 28 3.17 -8.30 14.70
N GLY A 29 2.53 -7.62 15.66
CA GLY A 29 2.60 -6.16 15.74
C GLY A 29 3.78 -5.77 16.63
N ALA A 30 4.43 -4.66 16.27
CA ALA A 30 5.58 -4.02 16.92
C ALA A 30 6.95 -4.67 16.57
N ALA A 31 7.99 -3.95 16.16
CA ALA A 31 8.22 -2.52 16.07
C ALA A 31 9.42 -2.27 15.15
N THR A 32 9.40 -1.09 14.51
CA THR A 32 10.57 -0.22 14.38
C THR A 32 11.90 -0.89 14.00
N THR A 33 12.19 -0.99 12.70
CA THR A 33 13.58 -0.72 12.31
C THR A 33 13.81 0.77 12.52
N ALA A 34 14.47 1.06 13.62
CA ALA A 34 14.94 2.35 14.04
C ALA A 34 15.46 3.19 12.87
N GLY A 35 15.18 4.49 12.94
CA GLY A 35 15.79 5.49 12.08
C GLY A 35 17.29 5.25 11.98
N ALA A 36 17.79 5.35 10.74
CA ALA A 36 19.18 5.17 10.40
C ALA A 36 20.08 5.92 11.39
N THR A 37 20.88 5.16 12.12
CA THR A 37 22.02 5.68 12.86
C THR A 37 22.94 6.43 11.88
N ALA A 38 23.27 7.67 12.24
CA ALA A 38 24.27 8.47 11.53
C ALA A 38 25.58 7.67 11.43
N GLY A 39 26.10 7.54 10.20
CA GLY A 39 27.42 6.95 9.95
C GLY A 39 27.51 5.86 8.87
N ALA A 40 26.48 5.62 8.06
CA ALA A 40 26.60 4.78 6.87
C ALA A 40 27.05 5.63 5.67
N VAL A 41 28.12 5.21 4.98
CA VAL A 41 28.46 5.75 3.66
C VAL A 41 27.21 5.57 2.79
N PRO A 42 26.61 6.66 2.26
CA PRO A 42 25.37 6.54 1.53
C PRO A 42 25.61 5.65 0.31
N PRO A 43 24.78 4.62 0.08
CA PRO A 43 24.92 3.79 -1.10
C PRO A 43 24.73 4.67 -2.33
N GLU A 44 25.43 4.32 -3.41
CA GLU A 44 25.40 5.06 -4.67
C GLU A 44 23.97 5.26 -5.19
N VAL A 45 23.12 4.25 -4.96
CA VAL A 45 21.66 4.31 -5.18
C VAL A 45 20.94 4.18 -3.83
N SER A 46 20.02 5.10 -3.54
CA SER A 46 19.17 5.04 -2.34
C SER A 46 17.73 5.42 -2.63
N ILE A 47 16.80 4.79 -1.88
CA ILE A 47 15.39 5.15 -1.84
C ILE A 47 15.04 5.43 -0.38
N THR A 48 14.66 6.67 -0.07
CA THR A 48 14.26 7.09 1.27
C THR A 48 12.76 7.32 1.31
N VAL A 49 12.09 6.68 2.26
CA VAL A 49 10.66 6.92 2.54
C VAL A 49 10.55 8.11 3.49
N CYS A 50 9.99 9.22 3.02
CA CYS A 50 9.69 10.35 3.90
C CYS A 50 8.36 10.11 4.65
N PRO A 51 8.32 10.28 5.99
CA PRO A 51 7.06 10.28 6.75
C PRO A 51 6.07 11.26 6.12
N ASP A 52 4.83 10.80 5.89
CA ASP A 52 3.75 11.53 5.21
C ASP A 52 4.14 12.22 3.90
N GLY A 53 5.21 11.73 3.28
CA GLY A 53 5.86 12.37 2.15
C GLY A 53 6.21 11.41 1.01
N PRO A 54 6.96 11.93 0.02
CA PRO A 54 7.33 11.18 -1.16
C PRO A 54 8.40 10.11 -0.89
N LEU A 55 8.65 9.29 -1.90
CA LEU A 55 9.85 8.47 -1.98
C LEU A 55 10.96 9.29 -2.64
N LEU A 56 12.07 9.52 -1.94
CA LEU A 56 13.25 10.17 -2.49
C LEU A 56 14.17 9.12 -3.09
N VAL A 57 14.28 9.12 -4.41
CA VAL A 57 15.15 8.24 -5.19
C VAL A 57 16.40 9.00 -5.58
N ARG A 58 17.58 8.48 -5.26
CA ARG A 58 18.89 9.09 -5.51
C ARG A 58 19.82 8.10 -6.18
N GLY A 59 20.74 8.61 -7.00
CA GLY A 59 21.79 7.82 -7.65
C GLY A 59 21.55 7.57 -9.14
N PRO A 60 22.45 6.84 -9.80
CA PRO A 60 22.35 6.46 -11.21
C PRO A 60 21.32 5.34 -11.40
N VAL A 61 20.04 5.68 -11.29
CA VAL A 61 18.92 4.73 -11.41
C VAL A 61 17.96 5.15 -12.51
N VAL A 62 17.47 4.18 -13.28
CA VAL A 62 16.36 4.37 -14.21
C VAL A 62 15.08 3.99 -13.52
N VAL A 63 14.12 4.93 -13.43
CA VAL A 63 12.76 4.62 -12.97
C VAL A 63 11.89 4.42 -14.20
N ALA A 64 11.27 3.26 -14.31
CA ALA A 64 10.33 2.95 -15.40
C ALA A 64 8.88 3.22 -14.97
N GLY A 65 8.07 3.70 -15.90
CA GLY A 65 6.62 3.76 -15.77
C GLY A 65 5.99 2.37 -15.85
N ALA A 66 4.67 2.31 -15.63
CA ALA A 66 3.91 1.05 -15.71
C ALA A 66 3.94 0.39 -17.11
N ASP A 67 4.22 1.17 -18.14
CA ASP A 67 4.41 0.76 -19.52
C ASP A 67 5.85 0.33 -19.85
N GLY A 68 6.74 0.31 -18.85
CA GLY A 68 8.15 -0.03 -19.01
C GLY A 68 9.00 1.10 -19.62
N ARG A 69 8.42 2.26 -19.97
CA ARG A 69 9.18 3.38 -20.52
C ARG A 69 9.92 4.12 -19.40
N PRO A 70 11.19 4.51 -19.60
CA PRO A 70 11.94 5.27 -18.60
C PRO A 70 11.30 6.65 -18.40
N LEU A 71 11.18 7.05 -17.14
CA LEU A 71 10.77 8.40 -16.77
C LEU A 71 11.93 9.37 -16.99
N GLU A 72 11.59 10.58 -17.42
CA GLU A 72 12.56 11.65 -17.62
C GLU A 72 13.21 12.07 -16.29
N GLN A 73 14.48 11.70 -16.11
CA GLN A 73 15.24 12.04 -14.92
C GLN A 73 15.90 13.42 -15.07
N ARG A 74 15.18 14.48 -14.74
CA ARG A 74 15.69 15.87 -14.84
C ARG A 74 16.72 16.25 -13.78
N ARG A 75 16.80 15.50 -12.67
CA ARG A 75 17.65 15.80 -11.51
C ARG A 75 18.22 14.51 -10.94
N ARG A 76 19.38 14.62 -10.26
CA ARG A 76 20.04 13.51 -9.53
C ARG A 76 19.19 12.90 -8.40
N THR A 77 18.12 13.59 -8.00
CA THR A 77 17.16 13.12 -7.01
C THR A 77 15.76 13.33 -7.55
N MET A 78 14.96 12.27 -7.51
CA MET A 78 13.55 12.29 -7.86
C MET A 78 12.71 12.12 -6.60
N ALA A 79 11.62 12.87 -6.51
CA ALA A 79 10.60 12.70 -5.48
C ALA A 79 9.37 12.06 -6.13
N LEU A 80 9.10 10.79 -5.82
CA LEU A 80 7.93 10.07 -6.33
C LEU A 80 6.76 10.21 -5.37
N CYS A 81 5.58 10.49 -5.91
CA CYS A 81 4.38 10.66 -5.11
C CYS A 81 3.99 9.34 -4.44
N ARG A 82 3.66 9.42 -3.15
CA ARG A 82 3.10 8.31 -2.36
C ARG A 82 1.67 8.58 -1.87
N CYS A 83 1.25 9.85 -1.81
CA CYS A 83 -0.05 10.24 -1.27
C CYS A 83 -1.21 10.16 -2.29
N GLY A 84 -0.91 10.02 -3.58
CA GLY A 84 -1.91 9.97 -4.66
C GLY A 84 -2.56 11.31 -5.04
N ALA A 85 -2.24 12.40 -4.34
CA ALA A 85 -2.86 13.72 -4.57
C ALA A 85 -2.08 14.64 -5.51
N THR A 86 -1.04 14.13 -6.19
CA THR A 86 -0.25 14.97 -7.11
C THR A 86 -1.00 15.25 -8.42
N GLY A 87 -0.85 16.46 -8.96
CA GLY A 87 -1.25 16.80 -10.32
C GLY A 87 -0.19 16.48 -11.39
N ILE A 88 1.00 16.02 -11.00
CA ILE A 88 2.15 15.77 -11.90
C ILE A 88 2.67 14.33 -11.79
N ALA A 89 1.75 13.37 -11.64
CA ALA A 89 2.11 11.96 -11.49
C ALA A 89 3.13 11.52 -12.55
N PRO A 90 4.15 10.73 -12.17
CA PRO A 90 4.36 10.09 -10.86
C PRO A 90 5.15 10.93 -9.84
N PHE A 91 5.43 12.20 -10.12
CA PHE A 91 6.28 13.05 -9.27
C PHE A 91 5.52 13.70 -8.12
N CYS A 92 6.24 14.12 -7.08
CA CYS A 92 5.66 14.89 -5.98
C CYS A 92 5.73 16.40 -6.28
N ASP A 93 4.58 17.07 -6.20
CA ASP A 93 4.40 18.54 -6.28
C ASP A 93 4.23 19.22 -4.91
N GLY A 94 4.13 18.43 -3.84
CA GLY A 94 3.90 18.95 -2.49
C GLY A 94 2.46 18.81 -1.99
N SER A 95 1.53 18.28 -2.79
CA SER A 95 0.14 18.05 -2.36
C SER A 95 0.04 17.21 -1.08
N HIS A 96 1.02 16.35 -0.77
CA HIS A 96 1.09 15.58 0.48
C HIS A 96 1.08 16.44 1.75
N LYS A 97 1.43 17.74 1.67
CA LYS A 97 1.40 18.65 2.81
C LYS A 97 -0.01 19.14 3.14
N VAL A 98 -0.92 19.14 2.15
CA VAL A 98 -2.29 19.63 2.30
C VAL A 98 -3.29 18.49 2.45
N VAL A 99 -3.00 17.31 1.89
CA VAL A 99 -3.84 16.12 2.09
C VAL A 99 -3.35 15.35 3.31
N ARG A 100 -4.26 15.06 4.25
CA ARG A 100 -3.99 14.09 5.31
C ARG A 100 -4.25 12.69 4.78
N THR A 101 -3.30 12.13 4.05
CA THR A 101 -3.35 10.72 3.64
C THR A 101 -2.84 9.86 4.80
N GLY A 102 -3.60 9.82 5.89
CA GLY A 102 -3.34 8.93 7.03
C GLY A 102 -3.86 7.54 6.73
N ARG A 103 -2.97 6.58 6.52
CA ARG A 103 -3.25 5.14 6.56
C ARG A 103 -2.32 4.49 7.57
#